data_AF-A0A6B3INJ4-F1
#
_entry.id   AF-A0A6B3INJ4-F1
#
_cell.length_a   1.000
_cell.length_b   1.000
_cell.length_c   1.000
_cell.angle_alpha   90.00
_cell.angle_beta   90.00
_cell.angle_gamma   90.00
#
_symmetry.space_group_name_H-M   'P 1'
#
loop_
_entity.id
_entity.type
_entity.pdbx_description
1 polymer ?
#
loop_
_entity_poly.entity_id
_entity_poly.type
_entity_poly.pdbx_seq_one_letter_code
_entity_poly.pdbx_strand_id
1 'polypeptide(L)'
;LLGSMERLGRRVRDGTLDTLLVRPVPVLAQVAADRFALRRIGRVVQGLAVLVYALATLDIAWTPLKVAMLPVMVISGAAVFGAVFVCGAAFQFVAQDASQVQSAFTYGGATLLQYPPTIFAKDLVRGVTFVVPLAFVSW
;
A
#
# COMPACT_ATOMS: atom_id res chain seq x y z
N LEU A 1 -4.46 2.54 -1.85
CA LEU A 1 -4.07 3.83 -2.49
C LEU A 1 -3.91 3.73 -4.01
N LEU A 2 -3.73 2.54 -4.61
CA LEU A 2 -3.27 2.41 -6.02
C LEU A 2 -4.08 1.37 -6.84
N GLY A 3 -5.41 1.47 -6.85
CA GLY A 3 -6.31 0.46 -7.47
C GLY A 3 -6.39 0.44 -9.00
N SER A 4 -5.75 1.38 -9.68
CA SER A 4 -5.65 1.48 -11.15
C SER A 4 -4.36 0.82 -11.70
N MET A 5 -3.36 0.60 -10.83
CA MET A 5 -2.09 -0.02 -11.21
C MET A 5 -2.25 -1.51 -11.56
N GLU A 6 -3.26 -2.19 -11.01
CA GLU A 6 -3.58 -3.59 -11.36
C GLU A 6 -4.07 -3.80 -12.80
N ARG A 7 -4.41 -2.72 -13.51
CA ARG A 7 -4.91 -2.79 -14.90
C ARG A 7 -3.90 -2.33 -15.93
N LEU A 8 -2.67 -2.02 -15.51
CA LEU A 8 -1.60 -1.56 -16.40
C LEU A 8 -1.31 -2.62 -17.48
N GLY A 9 -1.19 -3.90 -17.08
CA GLY A 9 -1.01 -5.01 -18.02
C GLY A 9 -2.14 -5.15 -19.04
N ARG A 10 -3.39 -4.87 -18.63
CA ARG A 10 -4.56 -4.89 -19.54
C ARG A 10 -4.53 -3.70 -20.52
N ARG A 11 -4.08 -2.53 -20.08
CA ARG A 11 -3.88 -1.35 -20.96
C ARG A 11 -2.75 -1.54 -21.98
N VAL A 12 -1.68 -2.23 -21.60
CA VAL A 12 -0.62 -2.65 -22.54
C VAL A 12 -1.20 -3.60 -23.58
N ARG A 13 -2.01 -4.58 -23.14
CA ARG A 13 -2.65 -5.58 -24.01
C ARG A 13 -3.66 -4.98 -24.98
N ASP A 14 -4.41 -3.96 -24.54
CA ASP A 14 -5.45 -3.29 -25.31
C ASP A 14 -4.92 -2.12 -26.18
N GLY A 15 -3.61 -1.84 -26.20
CA GLY A 15 -3.00 -0.75 -26.99
C GLY A 15 -3.38 0.67 -26.52
N THR A 16 -4.05 0.81 -25.39
CA THR A 16 -4.52 2.10 -24.84
C THR A 16 -3.46 2.79 -23.97
N LEU A 17 -2.28 2.19 -23.80
CA LEU A 17 -1.16 2.82 -23.13
C LEU A 17 -0.56 3.97 -23.96
N ASP A 18 -0.63 3.86 -25.29
CA ASP A 18 -0.12 4.87 -26.22
C ASP A 18 -0.88 6.19 -26.09
N THR A 19 -2.16 6.14 -25.73
CA THR A 19 -2.97 7.35 -25.50
C THR A 19 -2.61 8.08 -24.20
N LEU A 20 -1.97 7.40 -23.24
CA LEU A 20 -1.45 8.02 -22.01
C LEU A 20 -0.06 8.64 -22.23
N LEU A 21 0.77 8.04 -23.11
CA LEU A 21 2.12 8.53 -23.42
C LEU A 21 2.16 9.83 -24.24
N VAL A 22 1.11 10.13 -25.00
CA VAL A 22 1.01 11.40 -25.77
C VAL A 22 0.61 12.59 -24.88
N ARG A 23 0.11 12.33 -23.66
CA ARG A 23 -0.31 13.41 -22.74
C ARG A 23 0.87 13.88 -21.90
N PRO A 24 1.15 15.20 -21.81
CA PRO A 24 2.30 15.77 -21.10
C PRO A 24 2.07 15.82 -19.57
N VAL A 25 1.69 14.69 -18.98
CA VAL A 25 1.52 14.54 -17.53
C VAL A 25 2.17 13.21 -17.13
N PRO A 26 2.97 13.17 -16.06
CA PRO A 26 3.64 11.95 -15.64
C PRO A 26 2.64 10.79 -15.46
N VAL A 27 2.90 9.67 -16.13
CA VAL A 27 2.03 8.49 -16.18
C VAL A 27 1.71 7.96 -14.78
N LEU A 28 2.65 8.06 -13.84
CA LEU A 28 2.43 7.73 -12.42
C LEU A 28 1.32 8.58 -11.77
N ALA A 29 1.27 9.88 -12.07
CA ALA A 29 0.24 10.77 -11.54
C ALA A 29 -1.12 10.51 -12.20
N GLN A 30 -1.15 10.26 -13.51
CA GLN A 30 -2.38 9.93 -14.23
C GLN A 30 -2.97 8.60 -13.75
N VAL A 31 -2.16 7.56 -13.62
CA VAL A 31 -2.60 6.26 -13.13
C VAL A 31 -3.04 6.38 -11.67
N ALA A 32 -2.28 7.05 -10.79
CA ALA A 32 -2.68 7.26 -9.40
C ALA A 32 -4.01 8.04 -9.26
N ALA A 33 -4.24 9.02 -10.14
CA ALA A 33 -5.45 9.85 -10.18
C ALA A 33 -6.65 9.16 -10.86
N ASP A 34 -6.40 8.11 -11.65
CA ASP A 34 -7.46 7.42 -12.38
C ASP A 34 -8.42 6.73 -11.39
N ARG A 35 -9.64 7.28 -11.35
CA ARG A 35 -10.71 6.95 -10.39
C ARG A 35 -10.26 7.04 -8.92
N PHE A 36 -10.01 8.25 -8.45
CA PHE A 36 -10.14 8.60 -7.03
C PHE A 36 -11.55 8.22 -6.54
N ALA A 37 -11.70 7.00 -6.01
CA ALA A 37 -12.96 6.53 -5.47
C ALA A 37 -13.20 7.20 -4.10
N LEU A 38 -14.35 7.85 -3.91
CA LEU A 38 -14.76 8.49 -2.64
C LEU A 38 -14.63 7.54 -1.43
N ARG A 39 -14.86 6.24 -1.65
CA ARG A 39 -14.67 5.16 -0.67
C ARG A 39 -13.24 5.11 -0.09
N ARG A 40 -12.24 5.68 -0.76
CA ARG A 40 -10.85 5.79 -0.27
C ARG A 40 -10.72 6.83 0.84
N ILE A 41 -11.47 7.93 0.78
CA ILE A 41 -11.53 8.93 1.85
C ILE A 41 -12.09 8.29 3.12
N GLY A 42 -13.15 7.47 2.98
CA GLY A 42 -13.73 6.75 4.12
C GLY A 42 -12.71 5.91 4.91
N ARG A 43 -11.78 5.23 4.24
CA ARG A 43 -10.72 4.46 4.92
C ARG A 43 -9.69 5.35 5.64
N VAL A 44 -9.31 6.47 5.04
CA VAL A 44 -8.37 7.42 5.65
C VAL A 44 -9.00 8.09 6.88
N VAL A 45 -10.25 8.54 6.74
CA VAL A 45 -11.02 9.12 7.84
C VAL A 45 -11.23 8.11 8.96
N GLN A 46 -11.59 6.87 8.64
CA GLN A 46 -11.73 5.80 9.64
C GLN A 46 -10.41 5.56 10.39
N GLY A 47 -9.29 5.44 9.68
CA GLY A 47 -7.98 5.24 10.32
C GLY A 47 -7.58 6.41 11.21
N LEU A 48 -7.80 7.64 10.76
CA LEU A 48 -7.54 8.85 11.56
C LEU A 48 -8.45 8.90 12.80
N ALA A 49 -9.74 8.58 12.66
CA ALA A 49 -10.67 8.57 13.79
C ALA A 49 -10.24 7.57 14.86
N VAL A 50 -9.85 6.35 14.46
CA VAL A 50 -9.34 5.33 15.39
C VAL A 50 -8.04 5.79 16.05
N LEU A 51 -7.13 6.40 15.31
CA LEU A 51 -5.88 6.95 15.85
C LEU A 51 -6.15 8.04 16.89
N VAL A 52 -6.99 9.03 16.57
CA VAL A 52 -7.36 10.10 17.50
C VAL A 52 -8.03 9.53 18.74
N TYR A 53 -8.95 8.57 18.58
CA TYR A 53 -9.61 7.91 19.70
C TYR A 53 -8.61 7.16 20.59
N ALA A 54 -7.67 6.42 20.02
CA ALA A 54 -6.63 5.72 20.77
C ALA A 54 -5.73 6.70 21.54
N LEU A 55 -5.33 7.81 20.92
CA LEU A 55 -4.53 8.84 21.59
C LEU A 55 -5.27 9.55 22.72
N ALA A 56 -6.60 9.68 22.62
CA ALA A 56 -7.44 10.30 23.64
C ALA A 56 -7.80 9.35 24.79
N THR A 57 -7.77 8.03 24.57
CA THR A 57 -8.19 7.03 25.56
C THR A 57 -7.05 6.30 26.26
N LEU A 58 -5.90 6.14 25.60
CA LEU A 58 -4.73 5.54 26.23
C LEU A 58 -4.00 6.56 27.10
N ASP A 59 -3.65 6.14 28.32
CA ASP A 59 -2.79 6.91 29.21
C ASP A 59 -1.33 6.80 28.75
N ILE A 60 -0.97 7.62 27.76
CA ILE A 60 0.36 7.62 27.15
C ILE A 60 1.23 8.63 27.88
N ALA A 61 2.32 8.16 28.50
CA ALA A 61 3.38 9.04 28.97
C ALA A 61 4.10 9.67 27.76
N TRP A 62 3.68 10.89 27.41
CA TRP A 62 4.21 11.63 26.26
C TRP A 62 5.66 12.06 26.49
N THR A 63 6.52 11.71 25.54
CA THR A 63 7.88 12.23 25.47
C THR A 63 8.06 12.89 24.10
N PRO A 64 8.98 13.87 23.96
CA PRO A 64 9.27 14.49 22.66
C PRO A 64 9.59 13.46 21.57
N LEU A 65 10.25 12.36 21.97
CA LEU A 65 10.54 11.23 21.08
C LEU A 65 9.26 10.56 20.57
N LYS A 66 8.29 10.24 21.43
CA LYS A 66 7.02 9.61 20.99
C LYS A 66 6.20 10.53 20.07
N VAL A 67 6.21 11.84 20.36
CA VAL A 67 5.54 12.83 19.51
C VAL A 67 6.16 12.86 18.11
N ALA A 68 7.49 12.80 18.00
CA ALA A 68 8.18 12.76 16.70
C ALA A 68 8.04 11.39 16.01
N MET A 69 8.00 10.29 16.76
CA MET A 69 7.95 8.94 16.22
C MET A 69 6.59 8.62 15.57
N LEU A 70 5.51 9.20 16.08
CA LEU A 70 4.15 8.98 15.57
C LEU A 70 3.98 9.39 14.08
N PRO A 71 4.30 10.63 13.64
CA PRO A 71 4.22 11.00 12.23
C PRO A 71 5.22 10.21 11.37
N VAL A 72 6.42 9.90 11.89
CA VAL A 72 7.40 9.08 11.18
C VAL A 72 6.83 7.70 10.87
N MET A 73 6.21 7.02 11.84
CA MET A 73 5.56 5.73 11.62
C MET A 73 4.47 5.79 10.55
N VAL A 74 3.62 6.83 10.57
CA VAL A 74 2.55 6.99 9.58
C VAL A 74 3.13 7.20 8.17
N ILE A 75 4.14 8.06 8.03
CA ILE A 75 4.78 8.35 6.74
C ILE A 75 5.54 7.13 6.21
N SER A 76 6.32 6.46 7.05
CA SER A 76 7.06 5.25 6.69
C SER A 76 6.11 4.14 6.27
N GLY A 77 5.02 3.91 7.01
CA GLY A 77 4.00 2.92 6.63
C GLY A 77 3.37 3.23 5.27
N ALA A 78 3.03 4.50 5.01
CA ALA A 78 2.51 4.93 3.71
C ALA A 78 3.53 4.74 2.57
N ALA A 79 4.81 5.05 2.82
CA ALA A 79 5.90 4.92 1.86
C ALA A 79 6.17 3.44 1.50
N VAL A 80 6.22 2.55 2.50
CA VAL A 80 6.40 1.11 2.29
C VAL A 80 5.25 0.54 1.45
N PHE A 81 4.01 0.84 1.83
CA PHE A 81 2.84 0.39 1.06
C PHE A 81 2.85 0.95 -0.38
N GLY A 82 3.22 2.22 -0.53
CA GLY A 82 3.37 2.85 -1.84
C GLY A 82 4.41 2.14 -2.71
N ALA A 83 5.58 1.83 -2.15
CA ALA A 83 6.65 1.13 -2.84
C ALA A 83 6.23 -0.27 -3.33
N VAL A 84 5.55 -1.05 -2.48
CA VAL A 84 5.04 -2.40 -2.86
C VAL A 84 4.12 -2.33 -4.08
N PHE A 85 3.19 -1.37 -4.08
CA PHE A 85 2.31 -1.19 -5.23
C PHE A 85 3.10 -0.78 -6.48
N VAL A 86 4.02 0.19 -6.38
CA VAL A 86 4.85 0.67 -7.51
C VAL A 86 5.70 -0.46 -8.09
N CYS A 87 6.38 -1.23 -7.25
CA CYS A 87 7.16 -2.40 -7.68
C CYS A 87 6.28 -3.44 -8.37
N GLY A 88 5.10 -3.73 -7.83
CA GLY A 88 4.16 -4.67 -8.46
C GLY A 88 3.65 -4.18 -9.82
N ALA A 89 3.51 -2.86 -10.02
CA ALA A 89 3.10 -2.29 -11.29
C ALA A 89 4.24 -2.31 -12.31
N ALA A 90 5.46 -2.02 -11.86
CA ALA A 90 6.67 -2.18 -12.68
C ALA A 90 6.82 -3.63 -13.17
N PHE A 91 6.56 -4.61 -12.29
CA PHE A 91 6.64 -6.03 -12.63
C PHE A 91 5.61 -6.47 -13.69
N GLN A 92 4.42 -5.84 -13.73
CA GLN A 92 3.41 -6.13 -14.75
C GLN A 92 3.82 -5.73 -16.18
N PHE A 93 4.79 -4.83 -16.35
CA PHE A 93 5.32 -4.52 -17.68
C PHE A 93 6.10 -5.68 -18.29
N VAL A 94 6.76 -6.48 -17.46
CA VAL A 94 7.57 -7.64 -17.90
C VAL A 94 6.73 -8.92 -17.91
N ALA A 95 5.80 -9.06 -16.96
CA ALA A 95 4.93 -10.23 -16.83
C ALA A 95 3.45 -9.81 -16.91
N GLN A 96 2.84 -9.95 -18.10
CA GLN A 96 1.48 -9.46 -18.38
C GLN A 96 0.37 -10.13 -17.54
N ASP A 97 0.58 -11.33 -17.01
CA ASP A 97 -0.36 -12.04 -16.11
C ASP A 97 -0.04 -11.85 -14.61
N ALA A 98 0.93 -10.99 -14.26
CA ALA A 98 1.36 -10.79 -12.87
C ALA A 98 0.39 -9.98 -12.00
N SER A 99 -0.76 -9.55 -12.53
CA SER A 99 -1.78 -8.84 -11.76
C SER A 99 -2.24 -9.64 -10.54
N GLN A 100 -2.47 -10.96 -10.69
CA GLN A 100 -2.85 -11.82 -9.56
C GLN A 100 -1.76 -11.91 -8.49
N VAL A 101 -0.50 -11.97 -8.91
CA VAL A 101 0.65 -12.00 -7.99
C VAL A 101 0.74 -10.69 -7.21
N GLN A 102 0.61 -9.55 -7.89
CA GLN A 102 0.57 -8.24 -7.22
C GLN A 102 -0.62 -8.16 -6.23
N SER A 103 -1.83 -8.56 -6.65
CA SER A 103 -3.01 -8.55 -5.79
C SER A 103 -2.82 -9.39 -4.54
N ALA A 104 -2.18 -10.57 -4.67
CA ALA A 104 -1.90 -11.47 -3.55
C ALA A 104 -0.97 -10.82 -2.51
N PHE A 105 0.12 -10.18 -2.95
CA PHE A 105 1.01 -9.47 -2.02
C PHE A 105 0.36 -8.25 -1.37
N THR A 106 -0.54 -7.57 -2.07
CA THR A 106 -1.09 -6.30 -1.60
C THR A 106 -2.33 -6.51 -0.71
N TYR A 107 -3.33 -7.22 -1.20
CA TYR A 107 -4.55 -7.51 -0.43
C TYR A 107 -4.35 -8.68 0.53
N GLY A 108 -3.67 -9.75 0.10
CA GLY A 108 -3.33 -10.87 0.99
C GLY A 108 -2.36 -10.45 2.09
N GLY A 109 -1.40 -9.58 1.77
CA GLY A 109 -0.55 -8.92 2.76
C GLY A 109 -1.35 -8.10 3.77
N ALA A 110 -2.28 -7.27 3.32
CA ALA A 110 -3.16 -6.50 4.22
C ALA A 110 -4.04 -7.38 5.12
N THR A 111 -4.43 -8.57 4.67
CA THR A 111 -5.14 -9.55 5.49
C THR A 111 -4.20 -10.21 6.50
N LEU A 112 -2.98 -10.56 6.10
CA LEU A 112 -1.99 -11.17 6.98
C LEU A 112 -1.66 -10.26 8.18
N LEU A 113 -1.55 -8.95 7.96
CA LEU A 113 -1.29 -7.96 9.01
C LEU A 113 -2.43 -7.81 10.04
N GLN A 114 -3.63 -8.34 9.77
CA GLN A 114 -4.75 -8.33 10.71
C GLN A 114 -4.68 -9.45 11.75
N TYR A 115 -3.77 -10.41 11.57
CA TYR A 115 -3.60 -11.54 12.47
C TYR A 115 -2.21 -11.54 13.11
N PRO A 116 -2.06 -12.15 14.31
CA PRO A 116 -0.77 -12.27 14.96
C PRO A 116 0.23 -13.06 14.10
N PRO A 117 1.53 -12.69 14.05
CA PRO A 117 2.54 -13.43 13.29
C PRO A 117 2.69 -14.89 13.75
N THR A 118 2.34 -15.18 15.01
CA THR A 118 2.47 -16.49 15.64
C THR A 118 1.58 -17.57 15.03
N ILE A 119 0.51 -17.20 14.31
CA ILE A 119 -0.36 -18.17 13.63
C ILE A 119 0.17 -18.57 12.24
N PHE A 120 1.20 -17.90 11.73
CA PHE A 120 1.77 -18.15 10.41
C PHE A 120 3.07 -18.95 10.48
N ALA A 121 3.38 -19.67 9.40
CA ALA A 121 4.65 -20.38 9.25
C ALA A 121 5.83 -19.38 9.26
N LYS A 122 6.94 -19.76 9.92
CA LYS A 122 8.12 -18.89 10.09
C LYS A 122 8.67 -18.36 8.77
N ASP A 123 8.66 -19.17 7.72
CA ASP A 123 9.21 -18.77 6.40
C ASP A 123 8.32 -17.74 5.70
N LEU A 124 7.00 -17.83 5.88
CA LEU A 124 6.06 -16.82 5.39
C LEU A 124 6.30 -15.48 6.09
N VAL A 125 6.43 -15.50 7.42
CA VAL A 125 6.72 -14.31 8.23
C VAL A 125 8.04 -13.66 7.81
N ARG A 126 9.09 -14.46 7.58
CA ARG A 126 10.39 -13.98 7.09
C ARG A 126 10.27 -13.35 5.70
N GLY A 127 9.56 -13.99 4.77
CA GLY A 127 9.36 -13.43 3.43
C GLY A 127 8.65 -12.07 3.47
N VAL A 128 7.58 -11.97 4.26
CA VAL A 128 6.79 -10.74 4.38
C VAL A 128 7.57 -9.62 5.12
N THR A 129 8.50 -9.99 6.00
CA THR A 129 9.33 -9.04 6.75
C THR A 129 10.53 -8.54 5.95
N PHE A 130 11.27 -9.44 5.29
CA PHE A 130 12.55 -9.11 4.67
C PHE A 130 12.48 -8.89 3.15
N VAL A 131 11.48 -9.46 2.48
CA VAL A 131 11.35 -9.36 1.00
C VAL A 131 10.36 -8.29 0.58
N VAL A 132 9.21 -8.17 1.26
CA VAL A 132 8.11 -7.24 0.89
C VAL A 132 7.91 -6.08 1.90
N PRO A 133 8.82 -5.93 2.87
CA PRO A 133 8.67 -5.18 4.13
C PRO A 133 7.26 -4.91 4.73
N LEU A 134 6.25 -5.75 4.53
CA LEU A 134 4.88 -5.43 4.97
C LEU A 134 4.73 -5.48 6.50
N ALA A 135 5.55 -6.28 7.17
CA ALA A 135 5.54 -6.45 8.62
C ALA A 135 5.78 -5.14 9.40
N PHE A 136 6.61 -4.23 8.86
CA PHE A 136 6.97 -2.96 9.53
C PHE A 136 5.81 -1.96 9.66
N VAL A 137 4.67 -2.24 9.04
CA VAL A 137 3.51 -1.33 9.05
C VAL A 137 2.58 -1.60 10.24
N SER A 138 2.56 -2.83 10.77
CA SER A 138 1.63 -3.23 11.83
C SER A 138 2.27 -3.91 13.04
N TRP A 139 3.55 -4.30 12.96
CA TRP A 139 4.26 -5.01 14.04
C TRP A 139 5.40 -4.18 14.61
#